data_AF-A0A2V6GCH3-F1
#
_entry.id   AF-A0A2V6GCH3-F1
#
_cell.length_a   1.000
_cell.length_b   1.000
_cell.length_c   1.000
_cell.angle_alpha   90.00
_cell.angle_beta   90.00
_cell.angle_gamma   90.00
#
_symmetry.space_group_name_H-M   'P 1'
#
loop_
_entity.id
_entity.type
_entity.pdbx_description
1 polymer ?
#
loop_
_entity_poly.entity_id
_entity_poly.type
_entity_poly.pdbx_seq_one_letter_code
_entity_poly.pdbx_strand_id
1 'polypeptide(L)' 'MKGSLNPKRTIAELKELRSLTADENGAHRVAFTSTWANARKWLRSKLEQLPGIEIHNDAAGNLWATLRGESEKALLIG' A
#
# COMPACT_ATOMS: atom_id res chain seq x y z
N MET A 1 -11.87 -17.41 13.97
CA MET A 1 -10.43 -17.77 13.89
C MET A 1 -9.61 -16.51 14.03
N LYS A 2 -8.83 -16.33 15.11
CA LYS A 2 -7.79 -15.28 15.15
C LYS A 2 -6.70 -15.73 14.19
N GLY A 3 -6.67 -15.17 12.98
CA GLY A 3 -5.51 -15.31 12.11
C GLY A 3 -4.31 -14.76 12.86
N SER A 4 -3.29 -15.59 13.09
CA SER A 4 -2.04 -15.13 13.70
C SER A 4 -1.45 -14.05 12.80
N LEU A 5 -1.25 -12.84 13.35
CA LEU A 5 -0.55 -11.78 12.63
C LEU A 5 0.87 -12.26 12.31
N ASN A 6 1.39 -11.90 11.14
CA ASN A 6 2.77 -12.16 10.75
C ASN A 6 3.54 -10.84 10.61
N PRO A 7 4.12 -10.29 11.69
CA PRO A 7 4.90 -9.05 11.63
C PRO A 7 6.10 -9.13 10.71
N LYS A 8 6.70 -10.32 10.53
CA LYS A 8 7.85 -10.51 9.64
C LYS A 8 7.47 -10.26 8.17
N ARG A 9 6.21 -10.50 7.79
CA ARG A 9 5.71 -10.16 6.45
C ARG A 9 5.81 -8.66 6.19
N THR A 10 5.34 -7.82 7.11
CA THR A 10 5.41 -6.37 6.98
C THR A 10 6.85 -5.89 6.86
N ILE A 11 7.78 -6.43 7.65
CA ILE A 11 9.20 -6.08 7.53
C ILE A 11 9.78 -6.49 6.17
N ALA A 12 9.42 -7.66 5.65
CA ALA A 12 9.86 -8.10 4.33
C ALA A 12 9.32 -7.19 3.22
N GLU A 13 8.03 -6.82 3.27
CA GLU A 13 7.39 -5.89 2.32
C GLU A 13 8.03 -4.49 2.37
N LEU A 14 8.39 -3.98 3.55
CA LEU A 14 9.11 -2.72 3.68
C LEU A 14 10.52 -2.78 3.06
N LYS A 15 11.22 -3.91 3.19
CA LYS A 15 12.52 -4.13 2.53
C LYS A 15 12.40 -4.25 1.03
N GLU A 16 11.35 -4.91 0.54
CA GLU A 16 11.01 -4.98 -0.89
C GLU A 16 10.76 -3.57 -1.45
N LEU A 17 9.91 -2.77 -0.80
CA LEU A 17 9.67 -1.39 -1.19
C LEU A 17 10.94 -0.53 -1.17
N ARG A 18 11.83 -0.74 -0.19
CA ARG A 18 13.16 -0.10 -0.16
C ARG A 18 13.96 -0.47 -1.41
N SER A 19 14.07 -1.75 -1.76
CA SER A 19 14.84 -2.19 -2.94
C SER A 19 14.33 -1.58 -4.26
N LEU A 20 13.04 -1.24 -4.33
CA LEU A 20 12.43 -0.63 -5.50
C LEU A 20 12.63 0.89 -5.60
N THR A 21 12.93 1.56 -4.49
CA THR A 21 12.76 3.03 -4.37
C THR A 21 13.89 3.75 -3.67
N ALA A 22 14.94 3.03 -3.25
CA ALA A 22 16.04 3.59 -2.49
C ALA A 22 17.40 3.26 -3.11
N ASP A 23 18.35 4.17 -2.87
CA ASP A 23 19.77 4.02 -3.15
C ASP A 23 20.58 4.12 -1.83
N GLU A 24 21.89 4.33 -1.92
CA GLU A 24 22.77 4.50 -0.77
C GLU A 24 22.38 5.66 0.16
N ASN A 25 21.63 6.65 -0.34
CA ASN A 25 21.19 7.83 0.40
C ASN A 25 19.76 7.68 0.98
N GLY A 26 19.10 6.55 0.72
CA GLY A 26 17.75 6.27 1.23
C GLY A 26 16.69 6.31 0.14
N ALA A 27 15.42 6.38 0.56
CA ALA A 27 14.29 6.25 -0.36
C ALA A 27 13.88 7.58 -0.99
N HIS A 28 13.80 7.64 -2.32
CA HIS A 28 13.49 8.84 -3.09
C HIS A 28 12.19 8.66 -3.89
N ARG A 29 11.05 9.01 -3.27
CA ARG A 29 9.70 8.87 -3.88
C ARG A 29 8.99 10.22 -4.03
N VAL A 30 9.62 11.16 -4.74
CA VAL A 30 9.01 12.45 -5.06
C VAL A 30 7.71 12.24 -5.84
N ALA A 31 6.63 12.91 -5.45
CA ALA A 31 5.31 12.73 -6.04
C ALA A 31 5.33 12.90 -7.58
N PHE A 32 4.55 12.07 -8.27
CA PHE A 32 4.40 12.07 -9.73
C PHE A 32 5.65 11.72 -10.56
N THR A 33 6.72 11.25 -9.93
CA THR A 33 7.89 10.69 -10.64
C THR A 33 7.71 9.21 -10.98
N SER A 34 8.58 8.65 -11.84
CA SER A 34 8.59 7.23 -12.17
C SER A 34 8.79 6.34 -10.94
N THR A 35 9.71 6.69 -10.04
CA THR A 35 9.95 5.95 -8.79
C THR A 35 8.71 5.96 -7.88
N TRP A 36 8.01 7.09 -7.80
CA TRP A 36 6.74 7.18 -7.09
C TRP A 36 5.65 6.31 -7.73
N ALA A 37 5.51 6.35 -9.06
CA ALA A 37 4.54 5.52 -9.78
C ALA A 37 4.83 4.01 -9.57
N ASN A 38 6.10 3.61 -9.60
CA ASN A 38 6.53 2.24 -9.32
C ASN A 38 6.17 1.79 -7.89
N ALA A 39 6.42 2.63 -6.89
CA ALA A 39 6.03 2.37 -5.50
C ALA A 39 4.52 2.17 -5.35
N ARG A 40 3.72 2.99 -6.05
CA ARG A 40 2.25 2.91 -6.00
C ARG A 40 1.69 1.70 -6.73
N LYS A 41 2.27 1.35 -7.89
CA LYS A 41 1.96 0.10 -8.59
C LYS A 41 2.26 -1.11 -7.71
N TRP A 42 3.40 -1.09 -7.01
CA TRP A 42 3.75 -2.11 -6.03
C TRP A 42 2.70 -2.20 -4.90
N LEU A 43 2.35 -1.09 -4.26
CA LEU A 43 1.35 -1.08 -3.19
C LEU A 43 0.00 -1.62 -3.67
N ARG A 44 -0.46 -1.18 -4.84
CA ARG A 44 -1.70 -1.67 -5.47
C ARG A 44 -1.66 -3.19 -5.66
N SER A 45 -0.55 -3.74 -6.16
CA SER A 45 -0.42 -5.19 -6.37
C SER A 45 -0.50 -6.01 -5.07
N LYS A 46 -0.07 -5.45 -3.93
CA LYS A 46 -0.21 -6.10 -2.61
C LYS A 46 -1.65 -6.05 -2.13
N LEU A 47 -2.34 -4.93 -2.33
CA LEU A 47 -3.75 -4.75 -1.95
C LEU A 47 -4.69 -5.62 -2.79
N GLU A 48 -4.41 -5.80 -4.09
CA GLU A 48 -5.20 -6.66 -4.99
C GLU A 48 -5.16 -8.15 -4.59
N GLN A 49 -4.19 -8.56 -3.77
CA GLN A 49 -4.13 -9.93 -3.22
C GLN A 49 -5.04 -10.11 -2.00
N LEU A 50 -5.59 -9.04 -1.44
CA LEU A 50 -6.47 -9.11 -0.28
C LEU A 50 -7.92 -9.33 -0.72
N PRO A 51 -8.62 -10.30 -0.12
CA PRO A 51 -10.00 -10.58 -0.48
C PRO A 51 -10.93 -9.45 -0.03
N GLY A 52 -11.85 -9.05 -0.91
CA GLY A 52 -12.92 -8.10 -0.58
C GLY A 52 -12.50 -6.63 -0.45
N ILE A 53 -11.30 -6.26 -0.94
CA ILE A 53 -10.87 -4.87 -0.99
C ILE A 53 -11.34 -4.20 -2.29
N GLU A 54 -12.00 -3.06 -2.16
CA GLU A 54 -12.24 -2.13 -3.27
C GLU A 54 -11.06 -1.15 -3.37
N ILE A 55 -10.51 -0.96 -4.57
CA ILE A 55 -9.36 -0.07 -4.80
C ILE A 55 -9.67 0.92 -5.90
N HIS A 56 -9.63 2.21 -5.57
CA HIS A 56 -9.79 3.28 -6.55
C HIS A 56 -8.81 4.44 -6.31
N ASN A 57 -8.74 5.33 -7.29
CA ASN A 57 -8.00 6.57 -7.22
C ASN A 57 -8.97 7.74 -7.37
N ASP A 58 -8.84 8.77 -6.53
CA ASP A 58 -9.60 10.00 -6.70
C ASP A 58 -8.94 10.95 -7.72
N ALA A 59 -9.58 12.10 -7.98
CA ALA A 59 -9.09 13.09 -8.94
C ALA A 59 -7.74 13.72 -8.54
N ALA A 60 -7.41 13.75 -7.25
CA ALA A 60 -6.10 14.21 -6.75
C ALA A 60 -5.03 13.11 -6.84
N GLY A 61 -5.44 11.90 -7.22
CA GLY A 61 -4.58 10.74 -7.34
C GLY A 61 -4.32 10.05 -6.01
N ASN A 62 -5.07 10.30 -4.93
CA ASN A 62 -4.96 9.51 -3.69
C ASN A 62 -5.33 8.05 -3.98
N LEU A 63 -4.70 7.08 -3.29
CA LEU A 63 -5.10 5.67 -3.38
C LEU A 63 -6.07 5.39 -2.24
N TRP A 64 -7.28 4.94 -2.56
CA TRP A 64 -8.23 4.45 -1.58
C TRP A 64 -8.31 2.93 -1.70
N ALA A 65 -8.17 2.25 -0.56
CA ALA A 65 -8.32 0.81 -0.43
C ALA A 65 -9.27 0.52 0.73
N THR A 66 -10.45 -0.01 0.43
CA THR A 66 -11.54 -0.13 1.39
C THR A 66 -11.94 -1.59 1.56
N LEU A 67 -11.83 -2.09 2.80
CA LEU A 67 -12.53 -3.30 3.24
C LEU A 67 -13.87 -2.87 3.82
N ARG A 68 -14.99 -3.24 3.18
CA ARG A 68 -16.33 -2.87 3.68
C ARG A 68 -16.62 -3.60 4.99
N GLY A 69 -17.00 -2.84 6.01
CA GLY A 69 -17.49 -3.37 7.29
C GLY A 69 -19.01 -3.49 7.30
N GLU A 70 -19.58 -3.75 8.49
CA GLU A 70 -21.03 -3.92 8.68
C GLU A 70 -21.84 -2.62 8.59
N SER A 71 -21.18 -1.45 8.55
CA SER A 71 -21.83 -0.15 8.48
C SER A 71 -21.06 0.83 7.59
N GLU A 72 -21.69 1.97 7.26
CA GLU A 72 -21.06 3.05 6.49
C GLU A 72 -19.99 3.85 7.25
N LYS A 73 -19.80 3.62 8.56
CA LYS A 73 -18.72 4.26 9.33
C LYS A 73 -17.37 3.67 8.92
N ALA A 74 -16.41 4.54 8.62
CA ALA A 74 -15.05 4.13 8.25
C ALA A 74 -14.02 4.62 9.27
N LEU A 75 -12.99 3.79 9.52
CA LEU A 75 -11.74 4.20 10.14
C LEU A 75 -10.70 4.36 9.03
N LEU A 76 -10.10 5.55 8.92
CA LEU A 76 -9.05 5.82 7.95
C LEU A 76 -7.67 5.58 8.57
N ILE A 77 -6.80 4.91 7.81
CA ILE A 77 -5.41 4.66 8.16
C ILE A 77 -4.57 5.17 6.98
N GLY A 78 -3.65 6.10 7.27
CA GLY A 78 -2.76 6.73 6.29
C GLY A 78 -1.37 6.93 6.85
#